data_AF-A0A524NCV3-F1
#
_entry.id   AF-A0A524NCV3-F1
#
_cell.length_a   1.000
_cell.length_b   1.000
_cell.length_c   1.000
_cell.angle_alpha   90.00
_cell.angle_beta   90.00
_cell.angle_gamma   90.00
#
_symmetry.space_group_name_H-M   'P 1'
#
loop_
_entity.id
_entity.type
_entity.pdbx_description
1 polymer ?
#
loop_
_entity_poly.entity_id
_entity_poly.type
_entity_poly.pdbx_seq_one_letter_code
_entity_poly.pdbx_strand_id
1 'polypeptide(L)'
;MSKILLFLVLVLFLSPGCSLWEDKNNEKPVARVFEHYLYPSDLVGIIPLGTSPQDSALAAKRYIDTWVKGQLMQRRAEQSLTEEQMDFNRQIEEYHRSLLIFSYKQLLVQQKLDTMVSQNELLSYYQENTSNFLLSEDVIKGTFVKVPLSAPRIAELRGWSWNNREQDLDQMEKYCLSYAEKFSNFNDTWIYFSTIKEQLPFQIPDPSRYLRNRNNAENTDSAYRYFLHITDHLTVGEVSPLEMVAEDITNILLNKRKFEFLQELEHRVYSDGVTRNQFEIYE
;
A
#
# COMPACT_ATOMS: atom_id res chain seq x y z
N MET A 1 -56.02 -7.82 38.86
CA MET A 1 -54.88 -6.89 38.96
C MET A 1 -53.62 -7.32 38.18
N SER A 2 -53.66 -8.35 37.32
CA SER A 2 -52.47 -8.83 36.59
C SER A 2 -52.40 -8.41 35.11
N LYS A 3 -53.46 -7.84 34.52
CA LYS A 3 -53.47 -7.43 33.09
C LYS A 3 -53.14 -5.96 32.81
N ILE A 4 -53.07 -5.13 33.84
CA ILE A 4 -52.71 -3.69 33.72
C ILE A 4 -51.19 -3.49 33.81
N LEU A 5 -50.46 -4.43 34.43
CA LEU A 5 -49.00 -4.36 34.52
C LEU A 5 -48.29 -4.71 33.19
N LEU A 6 -48.95 -5.48 32.31
CA LEU A 6 -48.35 -5.92 31.03
C LEU A 6 -48.38 -4.80 29.96
N PHE A 7 -49.30 -3.84 30.09
CA PHE A 7 -49.39 -2.71 29.16
C PHE A 7 -48.41 -1.58 29.49
N LEU A 8 -47.88 -1.57 30.72
CA LEU A 8 -46.93 -0.55 31.20
C LEU A 8 -45.47 -0.89 30.86
N VAL A 9 -45.20 -2.13 30.43
CA VAL A 9 -43.86 -2.58 29.98
C VAL A 9 -43.70 -2.46 28.45
N LEU A 10 -44.81 -2.37 27.70
CA LEU A 10 -44.76 -2.26 26.23
C LEU A 10 -44.55 -0.83 25.72
N VAL A 11 -44.68 0.19 26.58
CA VAL A 11 -44.53 1.61 26.20
C VAL A 11 -43.11 2.14 26.46
N LEU A 12 -42.24 1.36 27.12
CA LEU A 12 -40.88 1.80 27.48
C LEU A 12 -39.78 1.45 26.44
N PHE A 13 -40.14 0.86 25.29
CA PHE A 13 -39.19 0.52 24.22
C PHE A 13 -39.30 1.38 22.96
N LEU A 14 -39.98 2.53 23.04
CA LEU A 14 -39.88 3.58 22.04
C LEU A 14 -38.78 4.57 22.46
N SER A 15 -37.52 4.15 22.34
CA SER A 15 -36.43 5.11 22.21
C SER A 15 -36.54 5.71 20.80
N PRO A 16 -36.81 7.02 20.63
CA PRO A 16 -36.41 7.67 19.39
C PRO A 16 -34.88 7.54 19.35
N GLY A 17 -34.38 6.75 18.41
CA GLY A 17 -32.96 6.80 18.07
C GLY A 17 -32.65 8.27 17.78
N CYS A 18 -31.80 8.87 18.59
CA CYS A 18 -31.22 10.18 18.30
C CYS A 18 -30.56 10.09 16.94
N SER A 19 -31.24 10.61 15.93
CA SER A 19 -30.61 11.15 14.75
C SER A 19 -29.55 12.13 15.23
N LEU A 20 -28.28 11.87 14.87
CA LEU A 20 -27.20 12.86 14.81
C LEU A 20 -27.56 13.91 13.73
N TRP A 21 -28.62 14.65 13.99
CA TRP A 21 -28.98 15.87 13.31
C TRP A 21 -28.72 16.98 14.32
N GLU A 22 -27.45 17.28 14.52
CA GLU A 22 -27.06 18.43 15.31
C GLU A 22 -27.59 19.67 14.56
N ASP A 23 -28.49 20.40 15.20
CA ASP A 23 -29.08 21.62 14.67
C ASP A 23 -27.95 22.59 14.29
N LYS A 24 -27.64 22.71 12.99
CA LYS A 24 -26.77 23.76 12.42
C LYS A 24 -27.24 25.19 12.77
N ASN A 25 -28.42 25.34 13.39
CA ASN A 25 -29.05 26.60 13.74
C ASN A 25 -28.37 27.41 14.85
N ASN A 26 -27.43 26.85 15.62
CA ASN A 26 -26.74 27.59 16.70
C ASN A 26 -25.29 28.00 16.37
N GLU A 27 -24.76 27.64 15.20
CA GLU A 27 -23.41 28.03 14.81
C GLU A 27 -23.38 29.44 14.19
N LYS A 28 -22.42 30.28 14.62
CA LYS A 28 -22.17 31.57 13.96
C LYS A 28 -21.46 31.31 12.62
N PRO A 29 -22.00 31.78 11.48
CA PRO A 29 -21.37 31.55 10.19
C PRO A 29 -20.01 32.25 10.12
N VAL A 30 -19.03 31.59 9.50
CA VAL A 30 -17.68 32.12 9.27
C VAL A 30 -17.57 32.89 7.95
N ALA A 31 -18.44 32.59 7.00
CA ALA A 31 -18.57 33.31 5.74
C ALA A 31 -19.99 33.19 5.18
N ARG A 32 -20.37 34.12 4.31
CA ARG A 32 -21.64 34.10 3.57
C ARG A 32 -21.43 34.59 2.15
N VAL A 33 -22.01 33.90 1.17
CA VAL A 33 -22.08 34.33 -0.23
C VAL A 33 -23.53 34.15 -0.71
N PHE A 34 -24.24 35.26 -0.90
CA PHE A 34 -25.70 35.27 -1.13
C PHE A 34 -26.47 34.52 -0.03
N GLU A 35 -27.25 33.52 -0.40
CA GLU A 35 -28.03 32.67 0.51
C GLU A 35 -27.25 31.46 1.05
N HIS A 36 -25.99 31.30 0.65
CA HIS A 36 -25.14 30.21 1.14
C HIS A 36 -24.30 30.69 2.33
N TYR A 37 -24.31 29.90 3.39
CA TYR A 37 -23.59 30.15 4.64
C TYR A 37 -22.57 29.04 4.86
N LEU A 38 -21.37 29.43 5.28
CA LEU A 38 -20.32 28.50 5.69
C LEU A 38 -20.19 28.55 7.21
N TYR A 39 -20.20 27.39 7.85
CA TYR A 39 -20.19 27.27 9.31
C TYR A 39 -18.88 26.65 9.82
N PRO A 40 -18.51 26.86 11.09
CA PRO A 40 -17.36 26.21 11.72
C PRO A 40 -17.36 24.69 11.57
N SER A 41 -18.52 24.03 11.67
CA SER A 41 -18.66 22.57 11.44
C SER A 41 -18.22 22.15 10.04
N ASP A 42 -18.43 22.98 9.02
CA ASP A 42 -17.99 22.71 7.64
C ASP A 42 -16.46 22.84 7.46
N LEU A 43 -15.74 23.32 8.48
CA LEU A 43 -14.27 23.37 8.53
C LEU A 43 -13.66 22.15 9.23
N VAL A 44 -14.47 21.36 9.93
CA VAL A 44 -14.02 20.18 10.69
C VAL A 44 -13.63 19.07 9.70
N GLY A 45 -12.41 18.55 9.83
CA GLY A 45 -11.85 17.52 8.94
C GLY A 45 -11.02 18.05 7.78
N ILE A 46 -11.02 19.35 7.51
CA ILE A 46 -10.14 20.00 6.51
C ILE A 46 -8.77 20.35 7.12
N ILE A 47 -8.71 20.55 8.44
CA ILE A 47 -7.49 20.86 9.18
C ILE A 47 -6.97 19.56 9.81
N PRO A 48 -5.76 19.08 9.46
CA PRO A 48 -5.17 17.88 10.07
C PRO A 48 -5.00 18.02 11.59
N LEU A 49 -5.25 16.92 12.31
CA LEU A 49 -5.00 16.85 13.75
C LEU A 49 -3.50 17.08 14.05
N GLY A 50 -3.20 17.94 15.02
CA GLY A 50 -1.81 18.27 15.43
C GLY A 50 -1.21 19.49 14.74
N THR A 51 -1.98 20.24 13.94
CA THR A 51 -1.52 21.48 13.29
C THR A 51 -1.37 22.61 14.31
N SER A 52 -0.34 23.47 14.16
CA SER A 52 -0.16 24.64 15.04
C SER A 52 -1.36 25.60 14.97
N PRO A 53 -1.66 26.42 16.00
CA PRO A 53 -2.76 27.38 15.93
C PRO A 53 -2.66 28.35 14.75
N GLN A 54 -1.43 28.77 14.41
CA GLN A 54 -1.16 29.69 13.30
C GLN A 54 -1.40 29.03 11.94
N ASP A 55 -0.91 27.80 11.76
CA ASP A 55 -1.09 27.06 10.51
C ASP A 55 -2.55 26.64 10.32
N SER A 56 -3.25 26.32 11.41
CA SER A 56 -4.69 26.02 11.43
C SER A 56 -5.51 27.23 10.98
N ALA A 57 -5.19 28.42 11.50
CA ALA A 57 -5.87 29.66 11.11
C ALA A 57 -5.61 30.00 9.63
N LEU A 58 -4.40 29.76 9.12
CA LEU A 58 -4.07 29.97 7.72
C LEU A 58 -4.80 28.96 6.81
N ALA A 59 -4.87 27.68 7.20
CA ALA A 59 -5.62 26.65 6.48
C ALA A 59 -7.11 26.97 6.42
N ALA A 60 -7.71 27.36 7.57
CA ALA A 60 -9.09 27.80 7.64
C ALA A 60 -9.35 28.98 6.69
N LYS A 61 -8.50 30.01 6.72
CA LYS A 61 -8.60 31.17 5.83
C LYS A 61 -8.54 30.76 4.35
N ARG A 62 -7.59 29.90 3.97
CA ARG A 62 -7.46 29.41 2.58
C ARG A 62 -8.69 28.64 2.12
N TYR A 63 -9.26 27.80 2.99
CA TYR A 63 -10.48 27.08 2.68
C TYR A 63 -11.66 28.02 2.50
N ILE A 64 -11.86 28.96 3.44
CA ILE A 64 -12.91 29.99 3.34
C ILE A 64 -12.76 30.77 2.04
N ASP A 65 -11.55 31.24 1.70
CA ASP A 65 -11.28 31.97 0.46
C ASP A 65 -11.61 31.12 -0.79
N THR A 66 -11.28 29.83 -0.77
CA THR A 66 -11.57 28.89 -1.87
C THR A 66 -13.07 28.66 -2.01
N TRP A 67 -13.77 28.46 -0.90
CA TRP A 67 -15.22 28.29 -0.87
C TRP A 67 -15.92 29.55 -1.39
N VAL A 68 -15.53 30.75 -0.93
CA VAL A 68 -16.09 32.02 -1.40
C VAL A 68 -15.90 32.19 -2.91
N LYS A 69 -14.68 31.93 -3.42
CA LYS A 69 -14.40 31.98 -4.86
C LYS A 69 -15.26 30.98 -5.63
N GLY A 70 -15.41 29.76 -5.12
CA GLY A 70 -16.27 28.73 -5.72
C GLY A 70 -17.72 29.17 -5.84
N GLN A 71 -18.30 29.70 -4.75
CA GLN A 71 -19.68 30.21 -4.73
C GLN A 71 -19.90 31.36 -5.72
N LEU A 72 -18.97 32.32 -5.77
CA LEU A 72 -19.04 33.44 -6.72
C LEU A 72 -18.91 32.97 -8.18
N MET A 73 -18.02 32.02 -8.45
CA MET A 73 -17.85 31.44 -9.79
C MET A 73 -19.06 30.62 -10.22
N GLN A 74 -19.62 29.81 -9.33
CA GLN A 74 -20.86 29.07 -9.58
C GLN A 74 -21.98 30.03 -9.96
N ARG A 75 -22.18 31.10 -9.17
CA ARG A 75 -23.20 32.11 -9.48
C ARG A 75 -23.02 32.73 -10.86
N ARG A 76 -21.77 33.04 -11.23
CA ARG A 76 -21.46 33.58 -12.55
C ARG A 76 -21.73 32.57 -13.66
N ALA A 77 -21.46 31.29 -13.44
CA ALA A 77 -21.77 30.23 -14.37
C ALA A 77 -23.29 30.09 -14.58
N GLU A 78 -24.07 30.04 -13.50
CA GLU A 78 -25.55 29.99 -13.54
C GLU A 78 -26.18 31.16 -14.30
N GLN A 79 -25.55 32.34 -14.24
CA GLN A 79 -26.01 33.52 -14.98
C GLN A 79 -25.61 33.53 -16.46
N SER A 80 -24.61 32.73 -16.84
CA SER A 80 -23.98 32.78 -18.17
C SER A 80 -24.36 31.58 -19.06
N LEU A 81 -24.66 30.44 -18.45
CA LEU A 81 -24.99 29.20 -19.15
C LEU A 81 -26.49 29.13 -19.46
N THR A 82 -26.81 28.45 -20.56
CA THR A 82 -28.20 28.10 -20.91
C THR A 82 -28.70 26.93 -20.06
N GLU A 83 -30.02 26.73 -20.01
CA GLU A 83 -30.61 25.58 -19.28
C GLU A 83 -30.06 24.24 -19.76
N GLU A 84 -29.92 24.05 -21.08
CA GLU A 84 -29.34 22.83 -21.67
C GLU A 84 -27.89 22.61 -21.23
N GLN A 85 -27.08 23.67 -21.13
CA GLN A 85 -25.69 23.58 -20.67
C GLN A 85 -25.56 23.33 -19.16
N MET A 86 -26.61 23.59 -18.40
CA MET A 86 -26.69 23.31 -16.96
C MET A 86 -27.38 21.97 -16.67
N ASP A 87 -27.93 21.28 -17.68
CA ASP A 87 -28.56 19.99 -17.50
C ASP A 87 -27.50 18.89 -17.36
N PHE A 88 -27.26 18.51 -16.11
CA PHE A 88 -26.37 17.42 -15.73
C PHE A 88 -27.10 16.15 -15.33
N ASN A 89 -28.43 16.06 -15.51
CA ASN A 89 -29.25 14.97 -14.96
C ASN A 89 -28.76 13.61 -15.46
N ARG A 90 -28.50 13.48 -16.76
CA ARG A 90 -27.98 12.23 -17.34
C ARG A 90 -26.61 11.85 -16.76
N GLN A 91 -25.69 12.80 -16.62
CA GLN A 91 -24.35 12.55 -16.08
C GLN A 91 -24.43 12.14 -14.60
N ILE A 92 -25.31 12.77 -13.83
CA ILE A 92 -25.54 12.45 -12.42
C ILE A 92 -26.12 11.04 -12.29
N GLU A 93 -27.12 10.69 -13.10
CA GLU A 93 -27.72 9.36 -13.13
C GLU A 93 -26.71 8.28 -13.53
N GLU A 94 -25.91 8.52 -14.58
CA GLU A 94 -24.85 7.61 -15.03
C GLU A 94 -23.77 7.42 -13.97
N TYR A 95 -23.37 8.50 -13.29
CA TYR A 95 -22.40 8.45 -12.21
C TYR A 95 -22.94 7.67 -11.00
N HIS A 96 -24.17 7.98 -10.57
CA HIS A 96 -24.84 7.28 -9.48
C HIS A 96 -24.98 5.79 -9.78
N ARG A 97 -25.43 5.43 -10.99
CA ARG A 97 -25.51 4.04 -11.44
C ARG A 97 -24.16 3.34 -11.38
N SER A 98 -23.11 3.98 -11.87
CA SER A 98 -21.75 3.42 -11.88
C SER A 98 -21.22 3.18 -10.47
N LEU A 99 -21.44 4.14 -9.56
CA LEU A 99 -21.03 4.03 -8.16
C LEU A 99 -21.78 2.90 -7.43
N LEU A 100 -23.08 2.74 -7.70
CA LEU A 100 -23.89 1.67 -7.14
C LEU A 100 -23.40 0.28 -7.58
N ILE A 101 -23.18 0.10 -8.90
CA ILE A 101 -22.66 -1.15 -9.45
C ILE A 101 -21.26 -1.46 -8.89
N PHE A 102 -20.38 -0.46 -8.83
CA PHE A 102 -19.04 -0.62 -8.26
C PHE A 102 -19.09 -1.05 -6.79
N SER A 103 -19.91 -0.38 -5.98
CA SER A 103 -20.06 -0.69 -4.55
C SER A 103 -20.60 -2.11 -4.33
N TYR A 104 -21.57 -2.53 -5.14
CA TYR A 104 -22.09 -3.89 -5.11
C TYR A 104 -21.03 -4.94 -5.47
N LYS A 105 -20.28 -4.72 -6.56
CA LYS A 105 -19.18 -5.60 -6.97
C LYS A 105 -18.11 -5.71 -5.88
N GLN A 106 -17.73 -4.59 -5.28
CA GLN A 106 -16.73 -4.55 -4.22
C GLN A 106 -17.18 -5.32 -2.97
N LEU A 107 -18.44 -5.15 -2.55
CA LEU A 107 -19.03 -5.91 -1.45
C LEU A 107 -18.96 -7.42 -1.70
N LEU A 108 -19.33 -7.85 -2.91
CA LEU A 108 -19.31 -9.27 -3.27
C LEU A 108 -17.90 -9.85 -3.34
N VAL A 109 -16.93 -9.10 -3.88
CA VAL A 109 -15.52 -9.51 -3.86
C VAL A 109 -15.04 -9.71 -2.42
N GLN A 110 -15.32 -8.77 -1.52
CA GLN A 110 -14.91 -8.86 -0.12
C GLN A 110 -15.53 -10.05 0.62
N GLN A 111 -16.77 -10.42 0.29
CA GLN A 111 -17.49 -11.50 0.97
C GLN A 111 -17.22 -12.89 0.41
N LYS A 112 -16.92 -13.00 -0.90
CA LYS A 112 -16.97 -14.27 -1.62
C LYS A 112 -15.68 -14.66 -2.34
N LEU A 113 -14.73 -13.73 -2.51
CA LEU A 113 -13.47 -14.07 -3.19
C LEU A 113 -12.60 -14.92 -2.27
N ASP A 114 -12.15 -16.07 -2.76
CA ASP A 114 -11.14 -16.87 -2.09
C ASP A 114 -9.77 -16.20 -2.21
N THR A 115 -9.23 -15.77 -1.07
CA THR A 115 -7.92 -15.10 -0.97
C THR A 115 -6.79 -16.04 -0.57
N MET A 116 -7.07 -17.33 -0.36
CA MET A 116 -6.04 -18.29 0.01
C MET A 116 -5.27 -18.75 -1.23
N VAL A 117 -3.97 -18.43 -1.26
CA VAL A 117 -3.04 -18.95 -2.28
C VAL A 117 -2.20 -20.05 -1.65
N SER A 118 -2.27 -21.25 -2.22
CA SER A 118 -1.51 -22.39 -1.69
C SER A 118 -0.07 -22.38 -2.19
N GLN A 119 0.84 -23.03 -1.45
CA GLN A 119 2.24 -23.19 -1.89
C GLN A 119 2.35 -23.93 -3.24
N ASN A 120 1.48 -24.92 -3.46
CA ASN A 120 1.46 -25.68 -4.72
C ASN A 120 1.04 -24.80 -5.91
N GLU A 121 0.03 -23.95 -5.71
CA GLU A 121 -0.44 -23.01 -6.74
C GLU A 121 0.63 -21.98 -7.08
N LEU A 122 1.27 -21.41 -6.05
CA LEU A 122 2.37 -20.47 -6.20
C LEU A 122 3.54 -21.09 -6.97
N LEU A 123 3.94 -22.32 -6.61
CA LEU A 123 5.02 -23.05 -7.29
C LEU A 123 4.65 -23.39 -8.73
N SER A 124 3.41 -23.84 -8.98
CA SER A 124 2.94 -24.18 -10.33
C SER A 124 2.96 -22.96 -11.23
N TYR A 125 2.42 -21.83 -10.75
CA TYR A 125 2.43 -20.58 -11.49
C TYR A 125 3.86 -20.10 -11.79
N TYR A 126 4.75 -20.15 -10.80
CA TYR A 126 6.15 -19.80 -10.99
C TYR A 126 6.83 -20.66 -12.07
N GLN A 127 6.66 -21.98 -12.01
CA GLN A 127 7.28 -22.91 -12.95
C GLN A 127 6.78 -22.71 -14.39
N GLU A 128 5.47 -22.52 -14.56
CA GLU A 128 4.83 -22.28 -15.85
C GLU A 128 5.21 -20.92 -16.46
N ASN A 129 5.65 -19.96 -15.65
CA ASN A 129 5.87 -18.57 -16.05
C ASN A 129 7.30 -18.06 -15.75
N THR A 130 8.28 -18.97 -15.59
CA THR A 130 9.67 -18.61 -15.22
C THR A 130 10.30 -17.54 -16.11
N SER A 131 9.96 -17.50 -17.41
CA SER A 131 10.42 -16.48 -18.35
C SER A 131 9.99 -15.06 -18.01
N ASN A 132 8.94 -14.89 -17.19
CA ASN A 132 8.44 -13.59 -16.76
C ASN A 132 9.16 -13.08 -15.49
N PHE A 133 9.96 -13.92 -14.85
CA PHE A 133 10.64 -13.64 -13.59
C PHE A 133 12.14 -13.58 -13.78
N LEU A 134 12.62 -12.77 -14.72
CA LEU A 134 14.05 -12.54 -14.91
C LEU A 134 14.52 -11.39 -14.02
N LEU A 135 15.67 -11.55 -13.39
CA LEU A 135 16.29 -10.54 -12.55
C LEU A 135 16.64 -9.29 -13.36
N SER A 136 16.17 -8.13 -12.92
CA SER A 136 16.57 -6.83 -13.45
C SER A 136 17.85 -6.28 -12.81
N GLU A 137 18.22 -6.80 -11.64
CA GLU A 137 19.42 -6.44 -10.88
C GLU A 137 20.10 -7.69 -10.32
N ASP A 138 21.42 -7.64 -10.12
CA ASP A 138 22.14 -8.74 -9.49
C ASP A 138 21.73 -8.87 -8.01
N VAL A 139 21.61 -10.11 -7.53
CA VAL A 139 21.24 -10.43 -6.15
C VAL A 139 22.26 -11.37 -5.52
N ILE A 140 22.43 -11.26 -4.21
CA ILE A 140 23.42 -12.04 -3.46
C ILE A 140 22.86 -12.58 -2.14
N LYS A 141 23.46 -13.67 -1.68
CA LYS A 141 23.41 -14.20 -0.31
C LYS A 141 24.80 -14.12 0.32
N GLY A 142 24.88 -13.88 1.62
CA GLY A 142 26.16 -13.76 2.30
C GLY A 142 26.18 -12.89 3.54
N THR A 143 27.35 -12.32 3.84
CA THR A 143 27.55 -11.45 5.00
C THR A 143 28.33 -10.18 4.64
N PHE A 144 27.99 -9.09 5.33
CA PHE A 144 28.66 -7.81 5.22
C PHE A 144 28.99 -7.27 6.61
N VAL A 145 30.23 -6.81 6.79
CA VAL A 145 30.71 -6.23 8.05
C VAL A 145 31.46 -4.93 7.77
N LYS A 146 31.14 -3.88 8.53
CA LYS A 146 31.88 -2.62 8.58
C LYS A 146 32.33 -2.37 10.01
N VAL A 147 33.64 -2.30 10.23
CA VAL A 147 34.26 -2.08 11.55
C VAL A 147 35.24 -0.91 11.50
N PRO A 148 35.38 -0.11 12.57
CA PRO A 148 36.44 0.90 12.64
C PRO A 148 37.84 0.28 12.47
N LEU A 149 38.79 1.03 11.92
CA LEU A 149 40.18 0.55 11.78
C LEU A 149 40.85 0.19 13.12
N SER A 150 40.36 0.77 14.23
CA SER A 150 40.82 0.50 15.60
C SER A 150 40.23 -0.77 16.22
N ALA A 151 39.30 -1.45 15.55
CA ALA A 151 38.64 -2.63 16.12
C ALA A 151 39.65 -3.78 16.37
N PRO A 152 39.55 -4.48 17.52
CA PRO A 152 40.50 -5.54 17.88
C PRO A 152 40.24 -6.83 17.09
N ARG A 153 41.14 -7.83 17.21
CA ARG A 153 40.93 -9.22 16.73
C ARG A 153 40.52 -9.36 15.25
N ILE A 154 40.99 -8.45 14.39
CA ILE A 154 40.68 -8.43 12.95
C ILE A 154 41.05 -9.73 12.22
N ALA A 155 42.15 -10.38 12.63
CA ALA A 155 42.56 -11.65 12.03
C ALA A 155 41.53 -12.75 12.24
N GLU A 156 40.86 -12.75 13.40
CA GLU A 156 39.80 -13.71 13.73
C GLU A 156 38.52 -13.38 12.95
N LEU A 157 38.12 -12.09 12.91
CA LEU A 157 37.00 -11.63 12.09
C LEU A 157 37.15 -12.05 10.62
N ARG A 158 38.35 -11.85 10.06
CA ARG A 158 38.68 -12.26 8.69
C ARG A 158 38.49 -13.77 8.50
N GLY A 159 38.98 -14.56 9.44
CA GLY A 159 38.82 -16.03 9.41
C GLY A 159 37.36 -16.46 9.46
N TRP A 160 36.56 -15.85 10.34
CA TRP A 160 35.14 -16.17 10.45
C TRP A 160 34.35 -15.78 9.20
N SER A 161 34.62 -14.58 8.66
CA SER A 161 33.94 -14.04 7.48
C SER A 161 34.12 -14.92 6.24
N TRP A 162 35.30 -15.51 6.03
CA TRP A 162 35.57 -16.30 4.82
C TRP A 162 35.14 -17.75 4.87
N ASN A 163 35.04 -18.35 6.07
CA ASN A 163 34.68 -19.75 6.23
C ASN A 163 33.17 -19.99 6.25
N ASN A 164 32.39 -18.99 6.68
CA ASN A 164 30.92 -19.00 6.70
C ASN A 164 30.30 -20.28 7.31
N ARG A 165 31.00 -20.93 8.25
CA ARG A 165 30.46 -22.06 9.02
C ARG A 165 29.55 -21.51 10.11
N GLU A 166 28.54 -22.27 10.52
CA GLU A 166 27.58 -21.85 11.55
C GLU A 166 28.26 -21.38 12.85
N GLN A 167 29.29 -22.11 13.30
CA GLN A 167 30.09 -21.74 14.48
C GLN A 167 30.89 -20.44 14.26
N ASP A 168 31.42 -20.22 13.06
CA ASP A 168 32.17 -19.00 12.73
C ASP A 168 31.22 -17.79 12.62
N LEU A 169 30.02 -18.00 12.08
CA LEU A 169 28.96 -16.99 12.01
C LEU A 169 28.52 -16.52 13.40
N ASP A 170 28.29 -17.45 14.33
CA ASP A 170 27.96 -17.13 15.72
C ASP A 170 29.07 -16.30 16.40
N GLN A 171 30.34 -16.67 16.19
CA GLN A 171 31.47 -15.88 16.73
C GLN A 171 31.59 -14.50 16.07
N MET A 172 31.40 -14.43 14.75
CA MET A 172 31.40 -13.18 14.01
C MET A 172 30.28 -12.25 14.46
N GLU A 173 29.07 -12.77 14.67
CA GLU A 173 27.93 -12.01 15.15
C GLU A 173 28.21 -11.43 16.55
N LYS A 174 28.69 -12.26 17.49
CA LYS A 174 29.11 -11.81 18.83
C LYS A 174 30.17 -10.71 18.79
N TYR A 175 31.16 -10.86 17.91
CA TYR A 175 32.17 -9.84 17.69
C TYR A 175 31.56 -8.55 17.14
N CYS A 176 30.69 -8.65 16.13
CA CYS A 176 30.08 -7.51 15.46
C CYS A 176 29.17 -6.71 16.41
N LEU A 177 28.47 -7.37 17.33
CA LEU A 177 27.69 -6.70 18.38
C LEU A 177 28.53 -5.74 19.24
N SER A 178 29.83 -6.01 19.39
CA SER A 178 30.72 -5.19 20.24
C SER A 178 31.50 -4.13 19.46
N TYR A 179 31.83 -4.38 18.19
CA TYR A 179 32.83 -3.60 17.46
C TYR A 179 32.41 -3.15 16.06
N ALA A 180 31.37 -3.73 15.46
CA ALA A 180 30.95 -3.35 14.12
C ALA A 180 30.07 -2.10 14.17
N GLU A 181 30.31 -1.18 13.23
CA GLU A 181 29.35 -0.12 12.94
C GLU A 181 28.14 -0.68 12.20
N LYS A 182 28.37 -1.65 11.31
CA LYS A 182 27.31 -2.31 10.56
C LYS A 182 27.64 -3.79 10.37
N PHE A 183 26.64 -4.62 10.62
CA PHE A 183 26.67 -6.04 10.34
C PHE A 183 25.38 -6.43 9.64
N SER A 184 25.47 -7.27 8.62
CA SER A 184 24.31 -7.81 7.91
C SER A 184 24.61 -9.25 7.54
N ASN A 185 23.79 -10.16 8.05
CA ASN A 185 23.76 -11.56 7.66
C ASN A 185 22.51 -11.79 6.80
N PHE A 186 22.73 -12.13 5.54
CA PHE A 186 21.71 -12.40 4.53
C PHE A 186 22.03 -13.72 3.82
N ASN A 187 22.56 -14.70 4.56
CA ASN A 187 22.80 -16.04 4.04
C ASN A 187 21.49 -16.76 3.67
N ASP A 188 20.39 -16.47 4.37
CA ASP A 188 19.10 -17.15 4.15
C ASP A 188 18.14 -16.37 3.25
N THR A 189 18.46 -15.11 2.88
CA THR A 189 17.56 -14.24 2.10
C THR A 189 18.33 -13.56 0.97
N TRP A 190 17.80 -13.63 -0.26
CA TRP A 190 18.36 -12.86 -1.38
C TRP A 190 18.17 -11.36 -1.18
N ILE A 191 19.23 -10.59 -1.41
CA ILE A 191 19.17 -9.12 -1.42
C ILE A 191 19.77 -8.55 -2.70
N TYR A 192 19.31 -7.37 -3.12
CA TYR A 192 19.91 -6.66 -4.24
C TYR A 192 21.34 -6.23 -3.91
N PHE A 193 22.28 -6.57 -4.80
CA PHE A 193 23.69 -6.25 -4.61
C PHE A 193 23.96 -4.74 -4.57
N SER A 194 23.11 -3.94 -5.22
CA SER A 194 23.11 -2.46 -5.14
C SER A 194 23.11 -1.97 -3.69
N THR A 195 22.33 -2.61 -2.80
CA THR A 195 22.24 -2.29 -1.36
C THR A 195 23.58 -2.39 -0.64
N ILE A 196 24.42 -3.37 -1.02
CA ILE A 196 25.76 -3.55 -0.45
C ILE A 196 26.78 -2.68 -1.17
N LYS A 197 26.67 -2.56 -2.49
CA LYS A 197 27.56 -1.75 -3.34
C LYS A 197 27.63 -0.29 -2.86
N GLU A 198 26.50 0.29 -2.48
CA GLU A 198 26.44 1.67 -1.94
C GLU A 198 27.19 1.85 -0.62
N GLN A 199 27.46 0.77 0.11
CA GLN A 199 28.15 0.79 1.40
C GLN A 199 29.66 0.60 1.25
N LEU A 200 30.15 0.18 0.08
CA LEU A 200 31.55 -0.10 -0.15
C LEU A 200 32.33 1.19 -0.44
N PRO A 201 33.61 1.29 -0.02
CA PRO A 201 34.41 2.50 -0.21
C PRO A 201 34.96 2.66 -1.65
N PHE A 202 34.51 1.84 -2.61
CA PHE A 202 35.00 1.82 -3.98
C PHE A 202 33.88 1.54 -4.97
N GLN A 203 34.09 1.98 -6.21
CA GLN A 203 33.15 1.75 -7.30
C GLN A 203 33.37 0.37 -7.93
N ILE A 204 32.25 -0.31 -8.24
CA ILE A 204 32.24 -1.57 -8.99
C ILE A 204 31.57 -1.30 -10.34
N PRO A 205 32.34 -1.11 -11.43
CA PRO A 205 31.81 -0.76 -12.74
C PRO A 205 30.97 -1.87 -13.38
N ASP A 206 31.37 -3.14 -13.17
CA ASP A 206 30.69 -4.32 -13.69
C ASP A 206 30.36 -5.27 -12.52
N PRO A 207 29.18 -5.08 -11.90
CA PRO A 207 28.72 -5.88 -10.77
C PRO A 207 28.62 -7.38 -11.08
N SER A 208 27.99 -7.76 -12.20
CA SER A 208 27.83 -9.17 -12.56
C SER A 208 29.17 -9.88 -12.76
N ARG A 209 30.17 -9.22 -13.39
CA ARG A 209 31.53 -9.78 -13.50
C ARG A 209 32.23 -9.83 -12.14
N TYR A 210 32.01 -8.85 -11.27
CA TYR A 210 32.59 -8.84 -9.93
C TYR A 210 32.11 -10.06 -9.13
N LEU A 211 30.80 -10.32 -9.12
CA LEU A 211 30.18 -11.44 -8.39
C LEU A 211 30.67 -12.80 -8.88
N ARG A 212 30.79 -12.98 -10.21
CA ARG A 212 31.27 -14.25 -10.79
C ARG A 212 32.71 -14.62 -10.44
N ASN A 213 33.55 -13.66 -10.05
CA ASN A 213 34.98 -13.87 -9.86
C ASN A 213 35.42 -13.79 -8.39
N ARG A 214 34.56 -13.33 -7.48
CA ARG A 214 34.95 -13.00 -6.11
C ARG A 214 33.86 -13.35 -5.11
N ASN A 215 34.15 -14.30 -4.24
CA ASN A 215 33.30 -14.64 -3.11
C ASN A 215 33.69 -13.85 -1.85
N ASN A 216 34.91 -13.31 -1.81
CA ASN A 216 35.48 -12.66 -0.65
C ASN A 216 36.08 -11.31 -1.03
N ALA A 217 35.76 -10.27 -0.26
CA ALA A 217 36.35 -8.96 -0.40
C ALA A 217 36.63 -8.32 0.96
N GLU A 218 37.84 -7.81 1.11
CA GLU A 218 38.26 -6.99 2.24
C GLU A 218 38.82 -5.68 1.69
N ASN A 219 38.28 -4.55 2.15
CA ASN A 219 38.73 -3.21 1.73
C ASN A 219 38.77 -2.27 2.93
N THR A 220 39.48 -1.16 2.79
CA THR A 220 39.60 -0.14 3.83
C THR A 220 39.48 1.25 3.24
N ASP A 221 38.88 2.17 4.00
CA ASP A 221 38.98 3.62 3.76
C ASP A 221 39.79 4.30 4.89
N SER A 222 39.62 5.61 5.06
CA SER A 222 40.33 6.38 6.10
C SER A 222 39.91 6.05 7.54
N ALA A 223 38.74 5.45 7.76
CA ALA A 223 38.15 5.24 9.08
C ALA A 223 37.71 3.80 9.34
N TYR A 224 37.37 3.03 8.31
CA TYR A 224 36.74 1.71 8.41
C TYR A 224 37.43 0.64 7.57
N ARG A 225 37.24 -0.59 8.00
CA ARG A 225 37.49 -1.82 7.24
C ARG A 225 36.15 -2.51 6.94
N TYR A 226 36.04 -2.99 5.72
CA TYR A 226 34.85 -3.60 5.15
C TYR A 226 35.15 -5.05 4.78
N PHE A 227 34.29 -5.96 5.21
CA PHE A 227 34.31 -7.36 4.82
C PHE A 227 33.00 -7.68 4.09
N LEU A 228 33.12 -8.31 2.92
CA LEU A 228 32.00 -8.87 2.17
C LEU A 228 32.33 -10.32 1.84
N HIS A 229 31.48 -11.23 2.32
CA HIS A 229 31.46 -12.62 1.91
C HIS A 229 30.18 -12.87 1.11
N ILE A 230 30.32 -13.42 -0.09
CA ILE A 230 29.23 -13.81 -0.98
C ILE A 230 29.20 -15.34 -0.99
N THR A 231 28.11 -15.87 -0.45
CA THR A 231 27.85 -17.32 -0.37
C THR A 231 27.19 -17.82 -1.64
N ASP A 232 26.27 -17.02 -2.19
CA ASP A 232 25.56 -17.31 -3.44
C ASP A 232 25.25 -16.02 -4.20
N HIS A 233 25.12 -16.09 -5.51
CA HIS A 233 24.80 -14.95 -6.36
C HIS A 233 23.99 -15.35 -7.59
N LEU A 234 23.11 -14.45 -8.03
CA LEU A 234 22.45 -14.52 -9.32
C LEU A 234 22.57 -13.16 -9.99
N THR A 235 22.78 -13.18 -11.29
CA THR A 235 23.05 -12.00 -12.10
C THR A 235 21.85 -11.61 -12.96
N VAL A 236 21.88 -10.37 -13.45
CA VAL A 236 20.86 -9.84 -14.35
C VAL A 236 20.57 -10.81 -15.51
N GLY A 237 19.29 -11.06 -15.76
CA GLY A 237 18.82 -11.98 -16.79
C GLY A 237 18.70 -13.45 -16.35
N GLU A 238 19.19 -13.81 -15.17
CA GLU A 238 18.90 -15.11 -14.57
C GLU A 238 17.50 -15.14 -13.95
N VAL A 239 16.96 -16.33 -13.71
CA VAL A 239 15.62 -16.49 -13.13
C VAL A 239 15.64 -16.08 -11.66
N SER A 240 14.75 -15.16 -11.30
CA SER A 240 14.57 -14.66 -9.94
C SER A 240 14.11 -15.79 -9.01
N PRO A 241 14.76 -15.96 -7.85
CA PRO A 241 14.34 -16.93 -6.84
C PRO A 241 12.88 -16.74 -6.43
N LEU A 242 12.20 -17.86 -6.18
CA LEU A 242 10.78 -17.86 -5.80
C LEU A 242 10.50 -16.95 -4.59
N GLU A 243 11.38 -16.95 -3.59
CA GLU A 243 11.23 -16.15 -2.37
C GLU A 243 11.21 -14.63 -2.64
N MET A 244 11.79 -14.17 -3.75
CA MET A 244 11.78 -12.76 -4.13
C MET A 244 10.50 -12.34 -4.86
N VAL A 245 9.86 -13.28 -5.58
CA VAL A 245 8.68 -12.99 -6.43
C VAL A 245 7.39 -13.60 -5.89
N ALA A 246 7.43 -14.28 -4.74
CA ALA A 246 6.29 -14.96 -4.15
C ALA A 246 5.11 -14.02 -3.86
N GLU A 247 5.39 -12.81 -3.37
CA GLU A 247 4.36 -11.80 -3.11
C GLU A 247 3.74 -11.28 -4.42
N ASP A 248 4.56 -11.01 -5.43
CA ASP A 248 4.10 -10.59 -6.75
C ASP A 248 3.21 -11.66 -7.40
N ILE A 249 3.63 -12.93 -7.35
CA ILE A 249 2.84 -14.06 -7.84
C ILE A 249 1.51 -14.17 -7.09
N THR A 250 1.53 -14.03 -5.76
CA THR A 250 0.32 -14.03 -4.94
C THR A 250 -0.65 -12.93 -5.39
N ASN A 251 -0.14 -11.71 -5.59
CA ASN A 251 -0.93 -10.58 -6.07
C ASN A 251 -1.50 -10.82 -7.47
N ILE A 252 -0.72 -11.41 -8.37
CA ILE A 252 -1.17 -11.77 -9.73
C ILE A 252 -2.32 -12.79 -9.65
N LEU A 253 -2.17 -13.85 -8.87
CA LEU A 253 -3.19 -14.89 -8.71
C LEU A 253 -4.49 -14.33 -8.11
N LEU A 254 -4.38 -13.50 -7.08
CA LEU A 254 -5.54 -12.84 -6.46
C LEU A 254 -6.25 -11.89 -7.43
N ASN A 255 -5.50 -11.13 -8.22
CA ASN A 255 -6.07 -10.26 -9.24
C ASN A 255 -6.75 -11.06 -10.35
N LYS A 256 -6.17 -12.18 -10.78
CA LYS A 256 -6.78 -13.09 -11.76
C LYS A 256 -8.12 -13.63 -11.24
N ARG A 257 -8.16 -14.16 -10.02
CA ARG A 257 -9.40 -14.65 -9.39
C ARG A 257 -10.44 -13.55 -9.27
N LYS A 258 -10.04 -12.34 -8.87
CA LYS A 258 -10.94 -11.18 -8.78
C LYS A 258 -11.55 -10.85 -10.14
N PHE A 259 -10.74 -10.85 -11.19
CA PHE A 259 -11.20 -10.60 -12.55
C PHE A 259 -12.21 -11.66 -13.02
N GLU A 260 -11.87 -12.94 -12.85
CA GLU A 260 -12.73 -14.08 -13.19
C GLU A 260 -14.06 -14.02 -12.43
N PHE A 261 -14.02 -13.79 -11.11
CA PHE A 261 -15.20 -13.64 -10.27
C PHE A 261 -16.16 -12.54 -10.77
N LEU A 262 -15.61 -11.38 -11.16
CA LEU A 262 -16.41 -10.26 -11.65
C LEU A 262 -17.04 -10.56 -13.01
N GLN A 263 -16.31 -11.21 -13.92
CA GLN A 263 -16.87 -11.65 -15.20
C GLN A 263 -18.01 -12.66 -15.00
N GLU A 264 -17.81 -13.66 -14.14
CA GLU A 264 -18.85 -14.64 -13.80
C GLU A 264 -20.07 -13.99 -13.14
N LEU A 265 -19.86 -12.99 -12.29
CA LEU A 265 -20.94 -12.25 -11.66
C LEU A 265 -21.81 -11.53 -12.71
N GLU A 266 -21.19 -10.83 -13.66
CA GLU A 266 -21.91 -10.16 -14.75
C GLU A 266 -22.69 -11.15 -15.60
N HIS A 267 -22.05 -12.26 -15.98
CA HIS A 267 -22.71 -13.32 -16.76
C HIS A 267 -23.90 -13.92 -16.01
N ARG A 268 -23.76 -14.19 -14.70
CA ARG A 268 -24.85 -14.71 -13.87
C ARG A 268 -26.01 -13.74 -13.77
N VAL A 269 -25.74 -12.45 -13.51
CA VAL A 269 -26.80 -11.42 -13.43
C VAL A 269 -27.56 -11.33 -14.75
N TYR A 270 -26.85 -11.34 -15.88
CA TYR A 270 -27.49 -11.34 -17.20
C TYR A 270 -28.33 -12.60 -17.45
N SER A 271 -27.77 -13.78 -17.17
CA SER A 271 -28.44 -15.07 -17.36
C SER A 271 -29.68 -15.22 -16.48
N ASP A 272 -29.62 -14.74 -15.23
CA ASP A 272 -30.77 -14.68 -14.33
C ASP A 272 -31.86 -13.75 -14.90
N GLY A 273 -31.46 -12.62 -15.46
CA GLY A 273 -32.36 -11.68 -16.13
C GLY A 273 -33.08 -12.32 -17.33
N VAL A 274 -32.35 -13.08 -18.16
CA VAL A 274 -32.93 -13.85 -19.27
C VAL A 274 -33.92 -14.89 -18.75
N THR A 275 -33.49 -15.72 -17.81
CA THR A 275 -34.27 -16.87 -17.30
C THR A 275 -35.57 -16.41 -16.62
N ARG A 276 -35.55 -15.21 -16.02
CA ARG A 276 -36.69 -14.62 -15.31
C ARG A 276 -37.46 -13.59 -16.15
N ASN A 277 -37.16 -13.46 -17.45
CA ASN A 277 -37.77 -12.47 -18.35
C ASN A 277 -37.77 -11.04 -17.76
N GLN A 278 -36.64 -10.58 -17.24
CA GLN A 278 -36.50 -9.28 -16.56
C GLN A 278 -36.19 -8.12 -17.50
N PHE A 279 -35.96 -8.39 -18.79
CA PHE A 279 -35.73 -7.35 -19.78
C PHE A 279 -36.30 -7.76 -21.15
N GLU A 280 -36.58 -6.74 -21.96
CA GLU A 280 -37.00 -6.86 -23.35
C GLU A 280 -36.06 -5.98 -24.19
N ILE A 281 -35.74 -6.44 -25.40
CA ILE A 281 -34.97 -5.66 -26.38
C ILE A 281 -35.93 -5.39 -27.54
N TYR A 282 -36.21 -4.11 -27.81
CA TYR A 282 -37.03 -3.69 -28.94
C TYR A 282 -36.12 -3.51 -30.18
N GLU A 283 -36.58 -4.00 -31.33
CA GLU A 283 -35.99 -3.74 -32.66
C GLU A 283 -36.49 -2.41 -33.26
#